data_AF-A0A954RM93-F1
#
_entry.id   AF-A0A954RM93-F1
#
_cell.length_a   1.000
_cell.length_b   1.000
_cell.length_c   1.000
_cell.angle_alpha   90.00
_cell.angle_beta   90.00
_cell.angle_gamma   90.00
#
_symmetry.space_group_name_H-M   'P 1'
#
loop_
_entity.id
_entity.type
_entity.pdbx_description
1 polymer ?
#
loop_
_entity_poly.entity_id
_entity_poly.type
_entity_poly.pdbx_seq_one_letter_code
_entity_poly.pdbx_strand_id
1 'polypeptide(L)'
;MKVSEQFNSGKYLKAADVPRPVIATVTALRQEAMPDGELKWVVMFKEIRSLVLNKTNANAMSEFLGDDSDAWVGRRVELFAASTFMSGKSVPCIRVRQPRRPPQPAQQPRRDTSEPRRDTSAPQPPTPQQPQPPVVPPPPNGVESWCDEQFEDGGPF
;
A
#
# COMPACT_ATOMS: atom_id res chain seq x y z
N MET A 1 -4.95 13.86 29.99
CA MET A 1 -3.64 13.57 29.36
C MET A 1 -3.80 13.65 27.85
N LYS A 2 -2.87 14.29 27.13
CA LYS A 2 -2.95 14.36 25.66
C LYS A 2 -2.31 13.12 25.06
N VAL A 3 -3.10 12.36 24.29
CA VAL A 3 -2.66 11.17 23.53
C VAL A 3 -1.40 11.44 22.70
N SER A 4 -1.19 12.68 22.24
CA SER A 4 0.00 13.10 21.50
C SER A 4 1.32 13.00 22.27
N GLU A 5 1.31 13.10 23.60
CA GLU A 5 2.53 12.97 24.43
C GLU A 5 2.88 11.51 24.72
N GLN A 6 1.89 10.62 24.74
CA GLN A 6 2.10 9.18 24.99
C GLN A 6 2.93 8.51 23.89
N PHE A 7 2.83 9.02 22.66
CA PHE A 7 3.63 8.56 21.52
C PHE A 7 4.99 9.28 21.42
N ASN A 8 5.33 10.17 22.36
CA ASN A 8 6.50 11.04 22.24
C ASN A 8 7.83 10.40 22.70
N SER A 9 7.81 9.16 23.21
CA SER A 9 8.93 8.49 23.90
C SER A 9 10.16 8.10 23.04
N GLY A 10 10.31 8.60 21.80
CA GLY A 10 11.49 8.37 20.94
C GLY A 10 11.71 6.93 20.43
N LYS A 11 11.10 5.92 21.09
CA LYS A 11 11.25 4.49 20.80
C LYS A 11 10.58 4.05 19.50
N TYR A 12 9.49 4.73 19.09
CA TYR A 12 8.68 4.34 17.94
C TYR A 12 8.72 5.38 16.82
N LEU A 13 8.59 4.91 15.58
CA LEU A 13 8.60 5.72 14.37
C LEU A 13 7.38 6.64 14.29
N LYS A 14 7.58 7.92 13.95
CA LYS A 14 6.52 8.90 13.73
C LYS A 14 6.50 9.37 12.28
N ALA A 15 5.37 9.95 11.88
CA ALA A 15 5.21 10.58 10.57
C ALA A 15 6.29 11.64 10.25
N ALA A 16 6.71 12.42 11.25
CA ALA A 16 7.76 13.43 11.09
C ALA A 16 9.15 12.85 10.82
N ASP A 17 9.43 11.60 11.26
CA ASP A 17 10.73 10.94 11.04
C ASP A 17 10.85 10.34 9.62
N VAL A 18 9.76 10.30 8.86
CA VAL A 18 9.71 9.73 7.49
C VAL A 18 9.28 10.81 6.48
N PRO A 19 10.09 11.87 6.28
CA PRO A 19 9.75 12.94 5.33
C PRO A 19 9.78 12.45 3.87
N ARG A 20 10.45 11.33 3.60
CA ARG A 20 10.52 10.67 2.28
C ARG A 20 10.19 9.19 2.44
N PRO A 21 9.61 8.53 1.42
CA PRO A 21 9.42 7.09 1.46
C PRO A 21 10.74 6.35 1.70
N VAL A 22 10.75 5.44 2.68
CA VAL A 22 11.91 4.63 3.06
C VAL A 22 11.58 3.16 2.85
N ILE A 23 12.43 2.45 2.11
CA ILE A 23 12.38 1.00 2.04
C ILE A 23 13.14 0.47 3.26
N ALA A 24 12.45 -0.33 4.08
CA ALA A 24 13.00 -0.92 5.29
C ALA A 24 12.78 -2.43 5.30
N THR A 25 13.78 -3.16 5.79
CA THR A 25 13.74 -4.61 5.94
C THR A 25 13.25 -4.97 7.34
N VAL A 26 12.24 -5.83 7.43
CA VAL A 26 11.71 -6.35 8.69
C VAL A 26 12.73 -7.29 9.32
N THR A 27 13.13 -7.03 10.56
CA THR A 27 14.08 -7.87 11.31
C THR A 27 13.41 -8.73 12.36
N ALA A 28 12.34 -8.23 12.97
CA ALA A 28 11.57 -8.97 13.96
C ALA A 28 10.16 -8.39 14.10
N LEU A 29 9.22 -9.23 14.55
CA LEU A 29 7.89 -8.84 14.97
C LEU A 29 7.74 -9.22 16.45
N ARG A 30 7.27 -8.29 17.30
CA ARG A 30 7.01 -8.55 18.73
C ARG A 30 5.71 -7.90 19.15
N GLN A 31 5.01 -8.48 20.12
CA GLN A 31 3.92 -7.80 20.80
C GLN A 31 4.46 -7.03 22.00
N GLU A 32 4.13 -5.74 22.09
CA GLU A 32 4.45 -4.93 23.26
C GLU A 32 3.17 -4.37 23.87
N ALA A 33 3.09 -4.40 25.20
CA ALA A 33 2.03 -3.71 25.93
C ALA A 33 2.24 -2.20 25.78
N MET A 34 1.27 -1.55 25.16
CA MET A 34 1.23 -0.09 25.10
C MET A 34 0.87 0.46 26.48
N PRO A 35 1.18 1.74 26.75
CA PRO A 35 0.83 2.37 28.02
C PRO A 35 -0.69 2.41 28.32
N ASP A 36 -1.52 2.16 27.30
CA ASP A 36 -2.98 2.00 27.43
C ASP A 36 -3.40 0.59 27.91
N GLY A 37 -2.43 -0.32 28.10
CA GLY A 37 -2.67 -1.73 28.45
C GLY A 37 -2.97 -2.63 27.24
N GLU A 38 -3.20 -2.05 26.06
CA GLU A 38 -3.45 -2.82 24.83
C GLU A 38 -2.16 -3.41 24.26
N LEU A 39 -2.17 -4.72 23.98
CA LEU A 39 -1.08 -5.40 23.28
C LEU A 39 -1.11 -5.01 21.80
N LYS A 40 -0.05 -4.36 21.33
CA LYS A 40 0.12 -4.02 19.91
C LYS A 40 1.32 -4.72 19.32
N TRP A 41 1.19 -5.11 18.07
CA TRP A 41 2.31 -5.61 17.28
C TRP A 41 3.28 -4.46 17.00
N VAL A 42 4.56 -4.75 17.11
CA VAL A 42 5.66 -3.82 16.86
C VAL A 42 6.61 -4.50 15.87
N VAL A 43 6.81 -3.84 14.73
CA VAL A 43 7.76 -4.26 13.71
C VAL A 43 9.08 -3.59 13.99
N MET A 44 10.13 -4.38 14.07
CA MET A 44 11.50 -3.89 14.12
C MET A 44 12.04 -3.88 12.69
N PHE A 45 12.73 -2.80 12.32
CA PHE A 45 13.38 -2.67 11.04
C PHE A 45 14.89 -2.55 11.20
N LYS A 46 15.63 -2.92 10.16
CA LYS A 46 17.09 -2.76 10.14
C LYS A 46 17.52 -1.32 9.84
N GLU A 47 16.85 -0.68 8.88
CA GLU A 47 17.24 0.64 8.38
C GLU A 47 16.67 1.80 9.23
N ILE A 48 15.60 1.56 10.00
CA ILE A 48 14.84 2.61 10.69
C ILE A 48 14.28 2.11 12.03
N ARG A 49 13.77 3.03 12.86
CA ARG A 49 13.16 2.71 14.16
C ARG A 49 11.92 1.83 14.00
N SER A 50 11.58 1.13 15.07
CA SER A 50 10.44 0.23 15.13
C SER A 50 9.11 0.96 14.91
N LEU A 51 8.18 0.35 14.17
CA LEU A 51 6.84 0.86 13.95
C LEU A 51 5.83 0.05 14.74
N VAL A 52 4.97 0.74 15.49
CA VAL A 52 3.77 0.13 16.09
C VAL A 52 2.75 -0.11 14.97
N LEU A 53 2.37 -1.36 14.78
CA LEU A 53 1.36 -1.77 13.81
C LEU A 53 -0.03 -1.47 14.34
N ASN A 54 -0.71 -0.57 13.65
CA ASN A 54 -2.15 -0.42 13.75
C ASN A 54 -2.84 -1.45 12.84
N LYS A 55 -4.10 -1.79 13.13
CA LYS A 55 -4.90 -2.76 12.35
C LYS A 55 -4.86 -2.50 10.84
N THR A 56 -4.93 -1.24 10.42
CA THR A 56 -4.87 -0.86 8.99
C THR A 56 -3.52 -1.18 8.36
N ASN A 57 -2.41 -0.98 9.07
CA ASN A 57 -1.08 -1.29 8.55
C ASN A 57 -0.81 -2.79 8.58
N ALA A 58 -1.33 -3.51 9.58
CA ALA A 58 -1.25 -4.96 9.66
C ALA A 58 -2.01 -5.62 8.50
N ASN A 59 -3.25 -5.17 8.23
CA ASN A 59 -4.01 -5.63 7.08
C ASN A 59 -3.29 -5.30 5.76
N ALA A 60 -2.77 -4.09 5.61
CA ALA A 60 -2.03 -3.74 4.41
C ALA A 60 -0.83 -4.68 4.20
N MET A 61 -0.08 -5.01 5.26
CA MET A 61 1.02 -5.97 5.15
C MET A 61 0.55 -7.38 4.84
N SER A 62 -0.55 -7.86 5.44
CA SER A 62 -1.08 -9.19 5.14
C SER A 62 -1.58 -9.33 3.72
N GLU A 63 -2.11 -8.25 3.12
CA GLU A 63 -2.57 -8.24 1.73
C GLU A 63 -1.43 -8.54 0.72
N PHE A 64 -0.20 -8.08 0.97
CA PHE A 64 0.93 -8.29 0.04
C PHE A 64 2.03 -9.25 0.52
N LEU A 65 2.13 -9.54 1.82
CA LEU A 65 3.08 -10.52 2.37
C LEU A 65 2.42 -11.86 2.75
N GLY A 66 1.09 -11.91 2.83
CA GLY A 66 0.34 -13.04 3.35
C GLY A 66 0.02 -12.93 4.83
N ASP A 67 -0.87 -13.79 5.32
CA ASP A 67 -1.37 -13.76 6.71
C ASP A 67 -0.34 -14.25 7.74
N ASP A 68 0.68 -15.00 7.28
CA ASP A 68 1.73 -15.54 8.14
C ASP A 68 2.73 -14.44 8.55
N SER A 69 2.56 -13.96 9.78
CA SER A 69 3.37 -12.86 10.33
C SER A 69 4.85 -13.22 10.56
N ASP A 70 5.18 -14.50 10.68
CA ASP A 70 6.57 -14.97 10.84
C ASP A 70 7.32 -14.86 9.51
N ALA A 71 6.65 -15.19 8.40
CA ALA A 71 7.15 -15.04 7.04
C ALA A 71 7.39 -13.58 6.59
N TRP A 72 7.00 -12.59 7.42
CA TRP A 72 7.30 -11.19 7.16
C TRP A 72 8.77 -10.84 7.48
N VAL A 73 9.42 -11.61 8.36
CA VAL A 73 10.83 -11.37 8.71
C VAL A 73 11.72 -11.56 7.47
N GLY A 74 12.61 -10.60 7.22
CA GLY A 74 13.47 -10.56 6.03
C GLY A 74 12.81 -9.97 4.78
N ARG A 75 11.51 -9.66 4.82
CA ARG A 75 10.82 -8.95 3.72
C ARG A 75 11.11 -7.45 3.78
N ARG A 76 11.06 -6.81 2.61
CA ARG A 76 11.20 -5.36 2.46
C ARG A 76 9.84 -4.72 2.32
N VAL A 77 9.64 -3.62 3.03
CA VAL A 77 8.41 -2.81 2.98
C VAL A 77 8.77 -1.35 2.76
N GLU A 78 7.89 -0.59 2.10
CA GLU A 78 8.09 0.84 1.96
C GLU A 78 7.18 1.62 2.91
N LEU A 79 7.82 2.42 3.77
CA LEU A 79 7.21 3.25 4.78
C LEU A 79 7.12 4.68 4.25
N PHE A 80 5.94 5.30 4.31
CA PHE A 80 5.77 6.70 3.93
C PHE A 80 4.83 7.44 4.89
N ALA A 81 5.09 8.73 5.09
CA ALA A 81 4.19 9.59 5.84
C ALA A 81 2.97 9.96 5.00
N ALA A 82 1.79 9.87 5.62
CA ALA A 82 0.51 10.26 5.07
C ALA A 82 -0.30 11.04 6.12
N SER A 83 -1.40 11.65 5.71
CA SER A 83 -2.35 12.28 6.65
C SER A 83 -3.66 11.52 6.60
N THR A 84 -4.27 11.24 7.76
CA THR A 84 -5.58 10.59 7.86
C THR A 84 -6.49 11.45 8.73
N PHE A 85 -7.80 11.44 8.45
CA PHE A 85 -8.76 12.12 9.32
C PHE A 85 -9.14 11.19 10.46
N MET A 86 -8.90 11.62 11.70
CA MET A 86 -9.29 10.92 12.92
C MET A 86 -10.07 11.90 13.81
N SER A 87 -11.31 11.54 14.16
CA SER A 87 -12.20 12.39 14.98
C SER A 87 -12.34 13.83 14.48
N GLY A 88 -12.53 14.00 13.17
CA GLY A 88 -12.70 15.31 12.54
C GLY A 88 -11.41 16.14 12.40
N LYS A 89 -10.25 15.59 12.76
CA LYS A 89 -8.95 16.28 12.65
C LYS A 89 -8.02 15.52 11.71
N SER A 90 -7.26 16.25 10.88
CA SER A 90 -6.19 15.65 10.08
C SER A 90 -5.00 15.34 10.99
N VAL A 91 -4.65 14.06 11.10
CA VAL A 91 -3.52 13.57 11.90
C VAL A 91 -2.47 12.93 10.99
N PRO A 92 -1.19 13.26 11.17
CA PRO A 92 -0.12 12.65 10.39
C PRO A 92 0.09 11.21 10.87
N CYS A 93 0.21 10.28 9.93
CA CYS A 93 0.34 8.84 10.17
C CYS A 93 1.40 8.22 9.25
N ILE A 94 1.88 7.03 9.61
CA ILE A 94 2.75 6.22 8.76
C ILE A 94 1.90 5.15 8.08
N ARG A 95 2.06 5.01 6.76
CA ARG A 95 1.46 3.94 5.97
C ARG A 95 2.55 3.05 5.40
N VAL A 96 2.18 1.78 5.20
CA VAL A 96 3.05 0.75 4.64
C VAL A 96 2.50 0.36 3.27
N ARG A 97 3.37 0.21 2.28
CA ARG A 97 3.02 -0.36 0.98
C ARG A 97 4.11 -1.31 0.48
N GLN A 98 3.76 -2.12 -0.51
CA GLN A 98 4.73 -2.93 -1.22
C GLN A 98 5.81 -2.01 -1.81
N PRO A 99 7.10 -2.30 -1.60
CA PRO A 99 8.16 -1.50 -2.18
C PRO A 99 8.04 -1.56 -3.70
N ARG A 100 8.03 -0.39 -4.35
CA ARG A 100 8.16 -0.34 -5.80
C ARG A 100 9.53 -0.92 -6.13
N ARG A 101 9.56 -2.10 -6.74
CA ARG A 101 10.79 -2.81 -7.11
C ARG A 101 11.71 -1.84 -7.88
N PRO A 102 12.85 -1.39 -7.32
CA PRO A 102 13.96 -1.04 -8.18
C PRO A 102 14.39 -2.33 -8.87
N PRO A 103 14.84 -2.33 -10.15
CA PRO A 103 15.19 -3.55 -10.87
C PRO A 103 16.20 -4.36 -10.05
N GLN A 104 15.69 -5.41 -9.41
CA GLN A 104 16.50 -6.31 -8.61
C GLN A 104 17.18 -7.24 -9.61
N PRO A 105 18.52 -7.34 -9.62
CA PRO A 105 19.20 -8.38 -10.37
C PRO A 105 18.57 -9.71 -9.97
N ALA A 106 18.10 -10.46 -10.97
CA ALA A 106 17.39 -11.71 -10.76
C ALA A 106 18.19 -12.59 -9.78
N GLN A 107 17.59 -12.92 -8.63
CA GLN A 107 17.97 -14.14 -7.95
C GLN A 107 17.64 -15.26 -8.94
N GLN A 108 18.68 -15.73 -9.63
CA GLN A 108 18.60 -16.92 -10.46
C GLN A 108 18.03 -18.03 -9.57
N PRO A 109 16.93 -18.70 -9.96
CA PRO A 109 16.60 -19.97 -9.33
C PRO A 109 17.86 -20.82 -9.47
N ARG A 110 18.42 -21.25 -8.33
CA ARG A 110 19.49 -22.25 -8.34
C ARG A 110 18.90 -23.42 -9.12
N ARG A 111 19.44 -23.65 -10.32
CA ARG A 111 19.12 -24.82 -11.11
C ARG A 111 19.57 -26.00 -10.25
N ASP A 112 18.61 -26.73 -9.71
CA ASP A 112 18.88 -28.07 -9.25
C ASP A 112 19.17 -28.89 -10.51
N THR A 113 20.46 -29.06 -10.77
CA THR A 113 20.95 -29.87 -11.89
C THR A 113 20.79 -31.33 -11.51
N SER A 114 19.76 -31.97 -12.06
CA SER A 114 19.79 -33.39 -12.38
C SER A 114 18.95 -33.67 -13.63
N GLU A 115 19.55 -33.44 -14.80
CA GLU A 115 19.16 -34.06 -16.08
C GLU A 115 19.89 -35.43 -16.21
N PRO A 116 19.63 -36.32 -17.22
CA PRO A 116 18.68 -36.25 -18.36
C PRO A 116 17.89 -37.57 -18.64
N ARG A 117 16.78 -37.52 -19.39
CA ARG A 117 16.61 -38.11 -20.75
C ARG A 117 15.14 -38.35 -21.16
N ARG A 118 14.84 -37.91 -22.39
CA ARG A 118 13.80 -38.34 -23.38
C ARG A 118 12.35 -38.16 -22.91
N ASP A 119 11.45 -37.55 -23.67
CA ASP A 119 11.11 -37.80 -25.07
C ASP A 119 10.09 -36.72 -25.54
N THR A 120 10.24 -36.25 -26.78
CA THR A 120 9.19 -35.82 -27.74
C THR A 120 8.29 -34.59 -27.49
N SER A 121 8.26 -33.77 -28.56
CA SER A 121 7.25 -32.80 -29.03
C SER A 121 7.02 -31.50 -28.26
N ALA A 122 7.42 -30.42 -28.93
CA ALA A 122 6.95 -29.07 -28.70
C ALA A 122 5.46 -28.91 -29.07
N PRO A 123 4.71 -28.14 -28.27
CA PRO A 123 3.73 -27.21 -28.83
C PRO A 123 4.10 -25.77 -28.49
N GLN A 124 3.98 -24.88 -29.48
CA GLN A 124 4.16 -23.44 -29.30
C GLN A 124 3.09 -22.89 -28.32
N PRO A 125 3.41 -21.89 -27.49
CA PRO A 125 2.39 -21.21 -26.69
C PRO A 125 1.48 -20.37 -27.60
N PRO A 126 0.15 -20.38 -27.41
CA PRO A 126 -0.75 -19.50 -28.14
C PRO A 126 -0.53 -18.05 -27.70
N THR A 127 -0.53 -17.14 -28.68
CA THR A 127 -0.48 -15.69 -28.49
C THR A 127 -1.66 -15.23 -27.63
N PRO A 128 -1.44 -14.46 -26.54
CA PRO A 128 -2.55 -13.87 -25.80
C PRO A 128 -3.18 -12.75 -26.64
N GLN A 129 -4.33 -13.04 -27.25
CA GLN A 129 -5.20 -12.05 -27.88
C GLN A 129 -6.04 -11.37 -26.78
N GLN A 130 -5.65 -10.15 -26.40
CA GLN A 130 -6.45 -9.29 -25.54
C GLN A 130 -7.73 -8.89 -26.29
N PRO A 131 -8.95 -9.09 -25.73
CA PRO A 131 -10.14 -8.46 -26.27
C PRO A 131 -10.04 -6.95 -26.04
N GLN A 132 -10.04 -6.19 -27.13
CA GLN A 132 -10.01 -4.74 -27.08
C GLN A 132 -11.42 -4.25 -26.73
N PRO A 133 -11.60 -3.33 -25.76
CA PRO A 133 -12.91 -2.71 -25.55
C PRO A 133 -13.31 -1.92 -26.80
N PRO A 134 -14.61 -1.83 -27.14
CA PRO A 134 -15.05 -1.08 -28.31
C PRO A 134 -14.59 0.36 -28.23
N VAL A 135 -13.88 0.82 -29.26
CA VAL A 135 -13.52 2.22 -29.44
C VAL A 135 -14.82 3.01 -29.63
N VAL A 136 -15.15 3.86 -28.66
CA VAL A 136 -16.26 4.81 -28.80
C VAL A 136 -15.77 5.90 -29.75
N PRO A 137 -16.42 6.17 -30.90
CA PRO A 137 -16.02 7.30 -31.72
C PRO A 137 -16.26 8.61 -30.95
N PRO A 138 -15.37 9.61 -31.06
CA PRO A 138 -15.63 10.93 -30.48
C PRO A 138 -16.87 11.54 -31.14
N PRO A 139 -17.71 12.28 -30.38
CA PRO A 139 -18.85 12.96 -30.96
C PRO A 139 -18.39 14.02 -31.98
N PRO A 140 -19.12 14.20 -33.09
CA PRO A 140 -18.83 15.25 -34.04
C PRO A 140 -19.05 16.64 -33.41
N ASN A 141 -18.17 17.57 -33.78
CA ASN A 141 -18.26 18.99 -33.45
C ASN A 141 -19.56 19.62 -33.98
N GLY A 142 -20.16 20.49 -33.18
CA GLY A 142 -21.36 21.28 -33.51
C GLY A 142 -22.64 20.54 -33.11
N VAL A 143 -23.65 21.14 -32.49
CA VAL A 143 -24.04 22.54 -32.41
C VAL A 143 -25.25 22.58 -31.45
N GLU A 144 -25.40 23.67 -30.72
CA GLU A 144 -26.67 24.18 -30.15
C GLU A 144 -27.32 23.57 -28.89
N SER A 145 -27.88 24.52 -28.13
CA SER A 145 -28.92 24.39 -27.11
C SER A 145 -28.49 24.21 -25.65
N TRP A 146 -27.92 25.28 -25.09
CA TRP A 146 -28.06 25.63 -23.67
C TRP A 146 -28.62 27.06 -23.60
N CYS A 147 -29.92 27.20 -23.41
CA CYS A 147 -30.49 28.25 -22.56
C CYS A 147 -31.99 27.99 -22.40
N ASP A 148 -32.42 28.08 -21.14
CA ASP A 148 -33.75 28.47 -20.66
C ASP A 148 -34.55 27.37 -19.96
N GLU A 149 -34.29 27.23 -18.66
CA GLU A 149 -35.28 26.73 -17.72
C GLU A 149 -35.23 27.59 -16.43
N GLN A 150 -36.18 28.54 -16.38
CA GLN A 150 -37.05 28.83 -15.24
C GLN A 150 -36.45 29.47 -13.98
N PHE A 151 -36.69 30.78 -13.82
CA PHE A 151 -37.09 31.34 -12.53
C PHE A 151 -37.98 32.59 -12.70
N GLU A 152 -38.98 32.70 -11.82
CA GLU A 152 -39.88 33.84 -11.54
C GLU A 152 -41.21 33.92 -12.29
N ASP A 153 -42.20 33.18 -11.77
CA ASP A 153 -43.61 33.60 -11.77
C ASP A 153 -43.96 34.12 -10.35
N GLY A 154 -44.58 35.29 -10.27
CA GLY A 154 -45.25 35.74 -9.04
C GLY A 154 -45.21 37.24 -8.75
N GLY A 155 -45.96 38.05 -9.50
CA GLY A 155 -46.27 39.44 -9.14
C GLY A 155 -47.66 39.86 -9.66
N PRO A 156 -48.63 40.22 -8.79
CA PRO A 156 -50.04 40.25 -9.16
C PRO A 156 -50.54 41.62 -9.69
N PHE A 157 -51.59 41.57 -10.50
CA PHE A 157 -52.59 42.63 -10.67
C PHE A 157 -53.80 42.36 -9.77
#